data_AF-A0A7K3G0Q0-F1
#
_entry.id   AF-A0A7K3G0Q0-F1
#
_cell.length_a   1.000
_cell.length_b   1.000
_cell.length_c   1.000
_cell.angle_alpha   90.00
_cell.angle_beta   90.00
_cell.angle_gamma   90.00
#
_symmetry.space_group_name_H-M   'P 1'
#
loop_
_entity.id
_entity.type
_entity.pdbx_description
1 polymer ?
#
loop_
_entity_poly.entity_id
_entity_poly.type
_entity_poly.pdbx_seq_one_letter_code
_entity_poly.pdbx_strand_id
1 'polypeptide(L)'
;MSTQTTSAGPASQDYVAGLFARLLAVPVPGPDDDFFVLGGTSLSAMDLIALIEQERGVQLPVRDFYRGTTVAELAATLDQLSAASA
;
A
#
# COMPACT_ATOMS: atom_id res chain seq x y z
N MET A 1 -10.02 0.94 26.65
CA MET A 1 -10.20 0.31 25.32
C MET A 1 -9.28 1.03 24.36
N SER A 2 -8.24 0.35 23.91
CA SER A 2 -7.18 0.91 23.05
C SER A 2 -7.69 1.05 21.62
N THR A 3 -7.70 2.27 21.08
CA THR A 3 -7.78 2.49 19.62
C THR A 3 -6.55 3.28 19.21
N GLN A 4 -5.46 2.57 18.97
CA GLN A 4 -4.32 3.08 18.24
C GLN A 4 -4.76 3.21 16.78
N THR A 5 -5.45 4.29 16.45
CA THR A 5 -5.63 4.72 15.05
C THR A 5 -4.36 5.44 14.67
N THR A 6 -3.36 4.69 14.22
CA THR A 6 -2.28 5.25 13.40
C THR A 6 -2.99 5.74 12.14
N SER A 7 -3.33 7.03 12.08
CA SER A 7 -3.88 7.62 10.87
C SER A 7 -2.76 7.60 9.84
N ALA A 8 -2.75 6.59 8.97
CA ALA A 8 -1.97 6.66 7.75
C ALA A 8 -2.25 8.04 7.13
N GLY A 9 -1.20 8.81 6.86
CA GLY A 9 -1.40 10.14 6.29
C GLY A 9 -2.15 10.04 4.96
N PRO A 10 -3.04 11.01 4.63
CA PRO A 10 -3.77 11.00 3.36
C PRO A 10 -2.82 10.91 2.15
N ALA A 11 -1.59 11.40 2.28
CA ALA A 11 -0.56 11.31 1.24
C ALA A 11 -0.11 9.88 0.92
N SER A 12 0.00 8.98 1.91
CA SER A 12 0.37 7.58 1.68
C SER A 12 -0.79 6.80 1.04
N GLN A 13 -2.02 7.13 1.45
CA GLN A 13 -3.23 6.50 0.89
C GLN A 13 -3.43 6.86 -0.58
N ASP A 14 -3.35 8.15 -0.94
CA ASP A 14 -3.47 8.62 -2.33
C ASP A 14 -2.39 8.00 -3.23
N TYR A 15 -1.18 7.86 -2.68
CA TYR A 15 -0.06 7.23 -3.39
C TYR A 15 -0.32 5.74 -3.68
N VAL A 16 -0.74 4.97 -2.68
CA VAL A 16 -1.07 3.54 -2.87
C VAL A 16 -2.25 3.38 -3.83
N ALA A 17 -3.31 4.18 -3.67
CA ALA A 17 -4.46 4.15 -4.56
C ALA A 17 -4.06 4.46 -6.02
N GLY A 18 -3.19 5.45 -6.22
CA GLY A 18 -2.64 5.79 -7.53
C GLY A 18 -1.82 4.66 -8.16
N LEU A 19 -1.02 3.94 -7.36
CA LEU A 19 -0.28 2.77 -7.84
C LEU A 19 -1.22 1.63 -8.25
N PHE A 20 -2.27 1.36 -7.46
CA PHE A 20 -3.26 0.34 -7.80
C PHE A 20 -3.97 0.67 -9.10
N ALA A 21 -4.45 1.90 -9.24
CA ALA A 21 -5.11 2.38 -10.44
C ALA A 21 -4.21 2.22 -11.68
N ARG A 22 -2.92 2.55 -11.56
CA ARG A 22 -1.93 2.43 -12.64
C ARG A 22 -1.60 0.98 -12.98
N LEU A 23 -1.40 0.11 -11.99
CA LEU A 23 -0.97 -1.28 -12.20
C LEU A 23 -2.11 -2.18 -12.67
N LEU A 24 -3.32 -1.95 -12.16
CA LEU A 24 -4.49 -2.77 -12.47
C LEU A 24 -5.36 -2.18 -13.59
N ALA A 25 -5.02 -0.97 -14.08
CA ALA A 25 -5.80 -0.23 -15.07
C ALA A 25 -7.27 -0.03 -14.64
N VAL A 26 -7.47 0.29 -13.36
CA VAL A 26 -8.77 0.51 -12.70
C VAL A 26 -8.94 1.98 -12.29
N PRO A 27 -10.18 2.46 -12.08
CA PRO A 27 -10.40 3.75 -11.41
C PRO A 27 -9.74 3.79 -10.02
N VAL A 28 -9.44 4.98 -9.52
CA VAL A 28 -8.78 5.17 -8.22
C VAL A 28 -9.57 4.46 -7.12
N PRO A 29 -8.99 3.41 -6.49
CA PRO A 29 -9.68 2.64 -5.47
C PRO A 29 -9.80 3.42 -4.16
N GLY A 30 -10.82 3.08 -3.38
CA GLY A 30 -11.03 3.58 -2.04
C GLY A 30 -10.08 2.95 -1.00
N PRO A 31 -10.12 3.44 0.26
CA PRO A 31 -9.27 2.93 1.34
C PRO A 31 -9.45 1.43 1.65
N ASP A 32 -10.68 0.93 1.53
CA ASP A 32 -11.04 -0.47 1.84
C ASP A 32 -10.94 -1.40 0.63
N ASP A 33 -10.61 -0.87 -0.55
CA ASP A 33 -10.49 -1.69 -1.76
C ASP A 33 -9.21 -2.52 -1.73
N ASP A 34 -9.40 -3.82 -1.99
CA ASP A 34 -8.37 -4.84 -1.92
C ASP A 34 -7.68 -5.05 -3.28
N PHE A 35 -6.36 -5.15 -3.26
CA PHE A 35 -5.54 -5.33 -4.46
C PHE A 35 -5.95 -6.54 -5.30
N PHE A 36 -6.20 -7.68 -4.66
CA PHE A 36 -6.54 -8.93 -5.33
C PHE A 36 -7.99 -8.93 -5.81
N VAL A 37 -8.91 -8.30 -5.08
CA VAL A 37 -10.31 -8.11 -5.51
C VAL A 37 -10.40 -7.24 -6.76
N LEU A 38 -9.55 -6.22 -6.87
CA LEU A 38 -9.45 -5.35 -8.06
C LEU A 38 -8.80 -6.03 -9.28
N GLY A 39 -8.32 -7.28 -9.15
CA GLY A 39 -7.68 -8.03 -10.24
C GLY A 39 -6.15 -8.11 -10.14
N GLY A 40 -5.58 -7.74 -9.00
CA GLY A 40 -4.16 -7.91 -8.72
C GLY A 40 -3.69 -9.36 -8.74
N THR A 41 -2.47 -9.56 -9.23
CA THR A 41 -1.82 -10.86 -9.30
C THR A 41 -0.48 -10.82 -8.56
N SER A 42 0.14 -11.98 -8.32
CA SER A 42 1.48 -12.03 -7.71
C SER A 42 2.52 -11.24 -8.50
N LEU A 43 2.43 -11.20 -9.83
CA LEU A 43 3.35 -10.43 -10.66
C LEU A 43 3.15 -8.93 -10.42
N SER A 44 1.91 -8.45 -10.50
CA SER A 44 1.56 -7.05 -10.23
C SER A 44 1.89 -6.63 -8.79
N ALA A 45 1.82 -7.55 -7.83
CA ALA A 45 2.22 -7.30 -6.45
C ALA A 45 3.75 -7.14 -6.33
N MET A 46 4.54 -7.94 -7.05
CA MET A 46 5.99 -7.74 -7.10
C MET A 46 6.35 -6.41 -7.79
N ASP A 47 5.68 -6.06 -8.88
CA ASP A 47 5.84 -4.75 -9.55
C ASP A 47 5.49 -3.59 -8.60
N LEU A 48 4.41 -3.71 -7.84
CA LEU A 48 4.03 -2.73 -6.83
C LEU A 48 5.14 -2.54 -5.78
N ILE A 49 5.63 -3.64 -5.19
CA ILE A 49 6.69 -3.59 -4.17
C ILE A 49 7.95 -2.93 -4.73
N ALA A 50 8.34 -3.31 -5.95
CA ALA A 50 9.49 -2.70 -6.62
C ALA A 50 9.29 -1.20 -6.85
N LEU A 51 8.11 -0.77 -7.32
CA LEU A 51 7.81 0.66 -7.54
C LEU A 51 7.84 1.46 -6.24
N ILE A 52 7.31 0.92 -5.15
CA ILE A 52 7.35 1.57 -3.83
C ILE A 52 8.80 1.77 -3.38
N GLU A 53 9.64 0.74 -3.52
CA GLU A 53 11.06 0.82 -3.17
C GLU A 53 11.78 1.88 -4.04
N GLN A 54 11.52 1.90 -5.35
CA GLN A 54 12.15 2.85 -6.27
C GLN A 54 11.70 4.31 -6.04
N GLU A 55 10.42 4.55 -5.80
CA GLU A 55 9.86 5.91 -5.71
C GLU A 55 9.97 6.52 -4.30
N ARG A 56 9.92 5.70 -3.24
CA ARG A 56 9.98 6.17 -1.85
C ARG A 56 11.22 5.75 -1.08
N GLY A 57 12.03 4.84 -1.62
CA GLY A 57 13.17 4.27 -0.89
C GLY A 57 12.76 3.37 0.28
N VAL A 58 11.50 2.95 0.34
CA VAL A 58 10.97 2.11 1.43
C VAL A 58 10.87 0.68 0.94
N GLN A 59 11.60 -0.24 1.59
CA GLN A 59 11.46 -1.66 1.30
C GLN A 59 10.19 -2.20 1.95
N LEU A 60 9.16 -2.50 1.15
CA LEU A 60 7.95 -3.16 1.60
C LEU A 60 8.16 -4.69 1.60
N PRO A 61 8.24 -5.36 2.76
CA PRO A 61 8.42 -6.81 2.80
C PRO A 61 7.17 -7.50 2.26
N VAL A 62 7.34 -8.53 1.44
CA VAL A 62 6.24 -9.34 0.90
C VAL A 62 5.31 -9.85 2.00
N ARG A 63 5.86 -10.23 3.16
CA ARG A 63 5.10 -10.66 4.33
C ARG A 63 4.12 -9.59 4.80
N ASP A 64 4.54 -8.33 4.81
CA ASP A 64 3.71 -7.20 5.27
C ASP A 64 2.70 -6.79 4.20
N PHE A 65 3.03 -6.90 2.91
CA PHE A 65 2.07 -6.78 1.82
C PHE A 65 0.90 -7.78 1.95
N TYR A 66 1.19 -9.06 2.24
CA TYR A 66 0.14 -10.07 2.44
C TYR A 66 -0.61 -9.96 3.77
N ARG A 67 -0.13 -9.15 4.73
CA ARG A 67 -0.86 -8.90 5.99
C ARG A 67 -2.01 -7.93 5.81
N GLY A 68 -1.88 -7.00 4.87
CA GLY A 68 -2.87 -5.98 4.59
C GLY A 68 -2.83 -5.60 3.13
N THR A 69 -3.82 -6.06 2.38
CA THR A 69 -3.88 -6.00 0.92
C THR A 69 -4.79 -4.87 0.41
N THR A 70 -5.37 -4.10 1.33
CA THR A 70 -6.16 -2.91 1.02
C THR A 70 -5.30 -1.66 0.95
N VAL A 71 -5.82 -0.61 0.30
CA VAL A 71 -5.14 0.68 0.18
C VAL A 71 -4.79 1.27 1.55
N ALA A 72 -5.73 1.25 2.51
CA ALA A 72 -5.52 1.81 3.85
C ALA A 72 -4.47 1.05 4.65
N GLU A 73 -4.50 -0.28 4.60
CA GLU A 73 -3.55 -1.13 5.33
C GLU A 73 -2.12 -0.99 4.77
N LEU A 74 -1.97 -0.95 3.45
CA LEU A 74 -0.68 -0.71 2.81
C LEU A 74 -0.17 0.70 3.13
N ALA A 75 -1.03 1.71 3.07
CA ALA A 75 -0.64 3.07 3.41
C ALA A 75 -0.15 3.19 4.86
N ALA A 76 -0.84 2.53 5.80
CA ALA A 76 -0.42 2.46 7.19
C ALA A 76 0.93 1.75 7.34
N THR A 77 1.12 0.63 6.64
CA THR A 77 2.38 -0.11 6.64
C THR A 77 3.54 0.75 6.12
N LEU A 78 3.35 1.48 5.02
CA LEU A 78 4.37 2.37 4.47
C LEU A 78 4.72 3.51 5.43
N ASP A 79 3.73 4.09 6.10
CA ASP A 79 3.93 5.12 7.11
C ASP A 79 4.75 4.59 8.30
N GLN A 80 4.44 3.39 8.79
CA GLN A 80 5.19 2.72 9.84
C GLN A 80 6.65 2.43 9.45
N LEU A 81 6.89 1.95 8.22
CA LEU A 81 8.24 1.68 7.72
C LEU A 81 9.05 2.96 7.53
N SER A 82 8.41 4.05 7.10
CA SER A 82 9.03 5.36 6.99
C SER A 82 9.37 5.94 8.37
N ALA A 83 8.48 5.79 9.36
CA ALA A 83 8.70 6.27 10.72
C ALA A 83 9.79 5.47 11.46
N ALA A 84 9.92 4.17 11.19
CA ALA A 84 10.97 3.33 11.78
C ALA A 84 12.37 3.62 11.24
N SER A 85 12.47 4.32 10.11
CA SER A 85 13.74 4.68 9.45
C SER A 85 14.21 6.11 9.77
N ALA A 86 13.46 6.85 10.60
CA ALA A 86 13.76 8.21 11.06
C ALA A 86 14.33 8.22 12.48
#